data_AF-A0A9D9SYN2-F1
#
_entry.id   AF-A0A9D9SYN2-F1
#
_cell.length_a   1.000
_cell.length_b   1.000
_cell.length_c   1.000
_cell.angle_alpha   90.00
_cell.angle_beta   90.00
_cell.angle_gamma   90.00
#
_symmetry.space_group_name_H-M   'P 1'
#
loop_
_entity.id
_entity.type
_entity.pdbx_description
1 polymer ?
#
loop_
_entity_poly.entity_id
_entity_poly.type
_entity_poly.pdbx_seq_one_letter_code
_entity_poly.pdbx_strand_id
1 'polypeptide(L)'
;MNAEIQQFFGLESLDDALDAMEAELFEIKQFFLTKPLLWKTAQPKLKRLAQFQQFETAQSTSSIDVVPNAFTTNEMLSPTDWWKMYSQFKLNWKTNVAQAFSAGALITCINEGIAHEEQLLLQVADVIELDGQPVFGKEPDPMVLQHGFSLIAQLQLVSWEEIIKNKDKFTFDFLVALKRLS
;
A
#
# COMPACT_ATOMS: atom_id res chain seq x y z
N MET A 1 22.56 14.76 -20.36
CA MET A 1 22.15 13.48 -19.77
C MET A 1 23.10 12.98 -18.68
N ASN A 2 24.35 12.59 -18.97
CA ASN A 2 25.31 12.19 -17.91
C ASN A 2 25.57 13.31 -16.87
N ALA A 3 25.56 14.57 -17.32
CA ALA A 3 25.73 15.73 -16.45
C ALA A 3 24.50 16.04 -15.56
N GLU A 4 23.29 15.57 -15.91
CA GLU A 4 22.07 15.94 -15.18
C GLU A 4 21.90 15.12 -13.90
N ILE A 5 22.19 13.80 -13.96
CA ILE A 5 22.22 12.95 -12.77
C ILE A 5 23.40 13.29 -11.85
N GLN A 6 24.57 13.58 -12.44
CA GLN A 6 25.75 14.09 -11.74
C GLN A 6 25.45 15.40 -11.00
N GLN A 7 24.84 16.38 -11.68
CA GLN A 7 24.47 17.66 -11.08
C GLN A 7 23.40 17.49 -9.98
N PHE A 8 22.47 16.55 -10.17
CA PHE A 8 21.42 16.27 -9.20
C PHE A 8 21.95 15.69 -7.89
N PHE A 9 22.90 14.76 -7.97
CA PHE A 9 23.57 14.19 -6.79
C PHE A 9 24.77 15.03 -6.32
N GLY A 10 25.22 16.01 -7.10
CA GLY A 10 26.42 16.80 -6.80
C GLY A 10 27.71 15.99 -6.92
N LEU A 11 27.74 14.98 -7.80
CA LEU A 11 28.85 14.04 -7.97
C LEU A 11 29.53 14.25 -9.31
N GLU A 12 30.86 14.20 -9.33
CA GLU A 12 31.68 14.37 -10.54
C GLU A 12 31.77 13.09 -11.38
N SER A 13 31.62 11.93 -10.72
CA SER A 13 31.62 10.60 -11.33
C SER A 13 30.20 10.20 -11.71
N LEU A 14 30.01 9.73 -12.94
CA LEU A 14 28.72 9.24 -13.41
C LEU A 14 28.36 7.93 -12.71
N ASP A 15 29.35 7.05 -12.51
CA ASP A 15 29.17 5.76 -11.85
C ASP A 15 28.71 5.98 -10.40
N ASP A 16 29.34 6.90 -9.67
CA ASP A 16 28.94 7.24 -8.30
C ASP A 16 27.51 7.82 -8.25
N ALA A 17 27.11 8.59 -9.28
CA ALA A 17 25.77 9.14 -9.38
C ALA A 17 24.71 8.07 -9.70
N LEU A 18 25.07 7.04 -10.47
CA LEU A 18 24.21 5.88 -10.74
C LEU A 18 24.08 4.99 -9.51
N ASP A 19 25.18 4.72 -8.79
CA ASP A 19 25.17 3.96 -7.53
C ASP A 19 24.29 4.65 -6.48
N ALA A 20 24.39 5.99 -6.37
CA ALA A 20 23.54 6.78 -5.48
C ALA A 20 22.04 6.66 -5.83
N MET A 21 21.72 6.68 -7.13
CA MET A 21 20.34 6.50 -7.61
C MET A 21 19.82 5.10 -7.30
N GLU A 22 20.62 4.06 -7.52
CA GLU A 22 20.24 2.68 -7.21
C GLU A 22 20.02 2.47 -5.71
N ALA A 23 20.90 3.01 -4.87
CA ALA A 23 20.75 2.97 -3.43
C ALA A 23 19.44 3.64 -2.97
N GLU A 24 19.11 4.80 -3.50
CA GLU A 24 17.88 5.51 -3.14
C GLU A 24 16.62 4.80 -3.66
N LEU A 25 16.66 4.22 -4.86
CA LEU A 25 15.60 3.35 -5.39
C LEU A 25 15.36 2.15 -4.47
N PHE A 26 16.43 1.52 -3.98
CA PHE A 26 16.36 0.42 -3.04
C PHE A 26 15.74 0.86 -1.71
N GLU A 27 16.13 2.01 -1.15
CA GLU A 27 15.54 2.55 0.08
C GLU A 27 14.05 2.83 -0.06
N ILE A 28 13.62 3.43 -1.17
CA ILE A 28 12.21 3.69 -1.45
C ILE A 28 11.43 2.37 -1.53
N LYS A 29 11.99 1.35 -2.20
CA LYS A 29 11.39 0.02 -2.28
C LYS A 29 11.27 -0.64 -0.90
N GLN A 30 12.33 -0.63 -0.09
CA GLN A 30 12.32 -1.15 1.27
C GLN A 30 11.30 -0.45 2.16
N PHE A 31 11.10 0.87 1.98
CA PHE A 31 10.06 1.61 2.68
C PHE A 31 8.67 0.99 2.43
N PHE A 32 8.28 0.76 1.17
CA PHE A 32 6.95 0.20 0.86
C PHE A 32 6.80 -1.28 1.21
N LEU A 33 7.88 -2.05 1.30
CA LEU A 33 7.83 -3.43 1.76
C LEU A 33 7.65 -3.55 3.28
N THR A 34 8.14 -2.56 4.05
CA THR A 34 8.20 -2.61 5.52
C THR A 34 7.22 -1.67 6.22
N LYS A 35 6.65 -0.69 5.51
CA LYS A 35 5.76 0.33 6.07
C LYS A 35 4.35 0.24 5.47
N PRO A 36 3.33 0.72 6.20
CA PRO A 36 1.99 0.83 5.66
C PRO A 36 1.98 1.79 4.46
N LEU A 37 1.19 1.46 3.45
CA LEU A 37 0.99 2.32 2.29
C LEU A 37 0.04 3.46 2.66
N LEU A 38 0.59 4.64 2.93
CA LEU A 38 -0.18 5.84 3.26
C LEU A 38 0.08 6.92 2.22
N TRP A 39 -0.98 7.48 1.61
CA TRP A 39 -0.89 8.54 0.60
C TRP A 39 0.08 9.66 0.97
N LYS A 40 -0.08 10.23 2.17
CA LYS A 40 0.77 11.33 2.68
C LYS A 40 2.26 10.95 2.72
N THR A 41 2.57 9.70 3.08
CA THR A 41 3.96 9.24 3.14
C THR A 41 4.50 8.83 1.78
N ALA A 42 3.63 8.40 0.86
CA ALA A 42 3.96 7.98 -0.49
C ALA A 42 4.29 9.18 -1.41
N GLN A 43 3.57 10.30 -1.27
CA GLN A 43 3.78 11.50 -2.10
C GLN A 43 5.24 11.95 -2.26
N PRO A 44 6.03 12.16 -1.20
CA PRO A 44 7.43 12.58 -1.38
C PRO A 44 8.27 11.52 -2.09
N LYS A 45 8.00 10.21 -1.91
CA LYS A 45 8.70 9.14 -2.62
C LYS A 45 8.29 9.10 -4.10
N LEU A 46 7.01 9.26 -4.40
CA LEU A 46 6.52 9.35 -5.79
C LEU A 46 7.15 10.54 -6.52
N LYS A 47 7.28 11.70 -5.87
CA LYS A 47 8.00 12.85 -6.44
C LYS A 47 9.46 12.51 -6.74
N ARG A 48 10.13 11.80 -5.83
CA ARG A 48 11.52 11.37 -6.00
C ARG A 48 11.68 10.35 -7.14
N LEU A 49 10.81 9.34 -7.19
CA LEU A 49 10.77 8.38 -8.28
C LEU A 49 10.50 9.04 -9.63
N ALA A 50 9.63 10.06 -9.69
CA ALA A 50 9.37 10.79 -10.93
C ALA A 50 10.61 11.53 -11.45
N GLN A 51 11.50 11.99 -10.56
CA GLN A 51 12.80 12.55 -10.96
C GLN A 51 13.71 11.46 -11.55
N PHE A 52 13.74 10.28 -10.94
CA PHE A 52 14.52 9.14 -11.47
C PHE A 52 13.99 8.63 -12.81
N GLN A 53 12.67 8.58 -12.97
CA GLN A 53 12.05 8.17 -14.22
C GLN A 53 12.43 9.09 -15.38
N GLN A 54 12.65 10.39 -15.14
CA GLN A 54 13.15 11.33 -16.16
C GLN A 54 14.56 10.95 -16.63
N PHE A 55 15.40 10.44 -15.73
CA PHE A 55 16.74 9.94 -16.07
C PHE A 55 16.68 8.58 -16.80
N GLU A 56 15.74 7.70 -16.45
CA GLU A 56 15.57 6.38 -17.11
C GLU A 56 15.00 6.50 -18.53
N THR A 57 13.97 7.34 -18.71
CA THR A 57 13.24 7.50 -19.99
C THR A 57 14.07 8.17 -21.08
N ALA A 58 15.00 9.06 -20.73
CA ALA A 58 15.90 9.64 -21.71
C ALA A 58 16.99 8.65 -22.20
N GLN A 59 17.10 7.44 -21.60
CA GLN A 59 17.94 6.34 -22.09
C GLN A 59 17.15 5.25 -22.86
N SER A 60 15.81 5.20 -22.73
CA SER A 60 14.99 4.11 -23.25
C SER A 60 14.08 4.57 -24.39
N THR A 61 14.24 3.98 -25.59
CA THR A 61 13.32 4.15 -26.74
C THR A 61 12.00 3.38 -26.59
N SER A 62 11.80 2.73 -25.44
CA SER A 62 10.67 1.84 -25.18
C SER A 62 9.76 2.49 -24.13
N SER A 63 8.65 3.05 -24.58
CA SER A 63 7.55 3.42 -23.70
C SER A 63 6.99 2.15 -23.07
N ILE A 64 7.14 2.00 -21.75
CA ILE A 64 6.36 1.02 -21.01
C ILE A 64 4.98 1.64 -20.82
N ASP A 65 4.06 1.32 -21.74
CA ASP A 65 2.63 1.60 -21.55
C ASP A 65 2.13 0.70 -20.41
N VAL A 66 2.24 1.21 -19.19
CA VAL A 66 1.53 0.61 -18.07
C VAL A 66 0.10 1.12 -18.12
N VAL A 67 -0.80 0.29 -18.61
CA VAL A 67 -2.24 0.52 -18.48
C VAL A 67 -2.57 0.37 -16.99
N PRO A 68 -2.99 1.44 -16.28
CA PRO A 68 -3.39 1.32 -14.89
C PRO A 68 -4.57 0.37 -14.84
N ASN A 69 -4.42 -0.77 -14.16
CA ASN A 69 -5.55 -1.67 -13.97
C ASN A 69 -6.41 -1.08 -12.86
N ALA A 70 -7.35 -0.21 -13.25
CA ALA A 70 -8.31 0.40 -12.35
C ALA A 70 -9.21 -0.71 -11.80
N PHE A 71 -8.83 -1.27 -10.66
CA PHE A 71 -9.77 -2.00 -9.84
C PHE A 71 -10.90 -1.05 -9.52
N THR A 72 -12.11 -1.53 -9.72
CA THR A 72 -13.33 -0.88 -9.27
C THR A 72 -14.21 -1.99 -8.75
N THR A 73 -14.63 -1.87 -7.50
CA THR A 73 -15.63 -2.76 -6.91
C THR A 73 -16.81 -1.90 -6.48
N ASN A 74 -17.92 -2.04 -7.21
CA ASN A 74 -19.15 -1.31 -6.91
C ASN A 74 -20.08 -2.10 -5.98
N GLU A 75 -19.73 -3.36 -5.66
CA GLU A 75 -20.52 -4.23 -4.80
C GLU A 75 -19.93 -4.24 -3.39
N MET A 76 -20.80 -4.03 -2.39
CA MET A 76 -20.41 -4.11 -0.99
C MET A 76 -20.14 -5.58 -0.63
N LEU A 77 -18.90 -5.87 -0.26
CA LEU A 77 -18.46 -7.22 0.07
C LEU A 77 -18.91 -7.62 1.47
N SER A 78 -19.18 -8.92 1.68
CA SER A 78 -19.27 -9.47 3.03
C SER A 78 -17.93 -9.25 3.75
N PRO A 79 -17.90 -9.10 5.09
CA PRO A 79 -16.64 -8.87 5.80
C PRO A 79 -15.60 -9.97 5.54
N THR A 80 -16.03 -11.23 5.40
CA THR A 80 -15.12 -12.34 5.12
C THR A 80 -14.56 -12.31 3.69
N ASP A 81 -15.36 -11.90 2.70
CA ASP A 81 -14.89 -11.79 1.31
C ASP A 81 -14.04 -10.55 1.11
N TRP A 82 -14.38 -9.45 1.79
CA TRP A 82 -13.54 -8.27 1.89
C TRP A 82 -12.15 -8.64 2.42
N TRP A 83 -12.05 -9.39 3.52
CA TRP A 83 -10.76 -9.78 4.10
C TRP A 83 -9.94 -10.66 3.16
N LYS A 84 -10.56 -11.63 2.48
CA LYS A 84 -9.88 -12.46 1.47
C LYS A 84 -9.31 -11.58 0.36
N MET A 85 -10.10 -10.64 -0.13
CA MET A 85 -9.69 -9.74 -1.20
C MET A 85 -8.56 -8.80 -0.75
N TYR A 86 -8.72 -8.17 0.42
CA TYR A 86 -7.72 -7.25 0.97
C TYR A 86 -6.39 -7.95 1.25
N SER A 87 -6.41 -9.13 1.89
CA SER A 87 -5.19 -9.90 2.18
C SER A 87 -4.47 -10.35 0.90
N GLN A 88 -5.20 -10.82 -0.12
CA GLN A 88 -4.63 -11.17 -1.42
C GLN A 88 -4.05 -9.95 -2.14
N PHE A 89 -4.78 -8.83 -2.15
CA PHE A 89 -4.30 -7.57 -2.70
C PHE A 89 -2.97 -7.17 -2.05
N LYS A 90 -2.88 -7.11 -0.72
CA LYS A 90 -1.65 -6.68 -0.01
C LYS A 90 -0.47 -7.61 -0.31
N LEU A 91 -0.71 -8.91 -0.39
CA LEU A 91 0.33 -9.89 -0.76
C LEU A 91 0.84 -9.67 -2.19
N ASN A 92 -0.09 -9.55 -3.15
CA ASN A 92 0.24 -9.35 -4.56
C ASN A 92 0.95 -8.03 -4.78
N TRP A 93 0.45 -6.96 -4.16
CA TRP A 93 1.06 -5.63 -4.21
C TRP A 93 2.49 -5.64 -3.66
N LYS A 94 2.73 -6.23 -2.47
CA LYS A 94 4.10 -6.36 -1.94
C LYS A 94 5.00 -7.18 -2.84
N THR A 95 4.48 -8.22 -3.49
CA THR A 95 5.22 -9.02 -4.48
C THR A 95 5.60 -8.18 -5.70
N ASN A 96 4.67 -7.39 -6.23
CA ASN A 96 4.93 -6.49 -7.37
C ASN A 96 5.97 -5.42 -7.02
N VAL A 97 5.85 -4.80 -5.83
CA VAL A 97 6.86 -3.85 -5.32
C VAL A 97 8.23 -4.52 -5.20
N ALA A 98 8.28 -5.76 -4.69
CA ALA A 98 9.52 -6.53 -4.58
C ALA A 98 10.15 -6.88 -5.95
N GLN A 99 9.35 -6.98 -7.00
CA GLN A 99 9.78 -7.27 -8.38
C GLN A 99 10.02 -6.03 -9.24
N ALA A 100 9.66 -4.83 -8.76
CA ALA A 100 9.93 -3.60 -9.48
C ALA A 100 11.43 -3.23 -9.40
N PHE A 101 12.05 -3.02 -10.56
CA PHE A 101 13.48 -2.70 -10.72
C PHE A 101 13.73 -1.31 -11.32
N SER A 102 12.70 -0.62 -11.78
CA SER A 102 12.80 0.74 -12.32
C SER A 102 11.94 1.72 -11.53
N ALA A 103 12.29 2.99 -11.59
CA ALA A 103 11.49 4.05 -11.00
C ALA A 103 10.07 4.06 -11.57
N GLY A 104 9.94 3.90 -12.89
CA GLY A 104 8.64 3.79 -13.57
C GLY A 104 7.77 2.65 -13.04
N ALA A 105 8.33 1.45 -12.88
CA ALA A 105 7.60 0.29 -12.35
C ALA A 105 7.16 0.49 -10.90
N LEU A 106 8.01 1.09 -10.06
CA LEU A 106 7.66 1.43 -8.68
C LEU A 106 6.52 2.46 -8.61
N ILE A 107 6.57 3.52 -9.43
CA ILE A 107 5.51 4.54 -9.50
C ILE A 107 4.17 3.90 -9.80
N THR A 108 4.11 3.03 -10.81
CA THR A 108 2.91 2.27 -11.14
C THR A 108 2.41 1.48 -9.95
N CYS A 109 3.25 0.62 -9.37
CA CYS A 109 2.84 -0.26 -8.27
C CYS A 109 2.30 0.54 -7.08
N ILE A 110 2.92 1.68 -6.76
CA ILE A 110 2.51 2.54 -5.66
C ILE A 110 1.16 3.18 -5.95
N ASN A 111 0.97 3.76 -7.15
CA ASN A 111 -0.28 4.41 -7.52
C ASN A 111 -1.46 3.42 -7.58
N GLU A 112 -1.26 2.25 -8.18
CA GLU A 112 -2.27 1.19 -8.21
C GLU A 112 -2.59 0.69 -6.80
N GLY A 113 -1.56 0.49 -5.96
CA GLY A 113 -1.74 0.09 -4.58
C GLY A 113 -2.57 1.10 -3.78
N ILE A 114 -2.31 2.40 -3.95
CA ILE A 114 -3.05 3.47 -3.27
C ILE A 114 -4.52 3.45 -3.70
N ALA A 115 -4.77 3.36 -5.01
CA ALA A 115 -6.13 3.36 -5.55
C ALA A 115 -6.93 2.13 -5.09
N HIS A 116 -6.32 0.94 -5.10
CA HIS A 116 -6.96 -0.29 -4.61
C HIS A 116 -7.20 -0.25 -3.11
N GLU A 117 -6.21 0.19 -2.34
CA GLU A 117 -6.34 0.30 -0.89
C GLU A 117 -7.44 1.29 -0.51
N GLU A 118 -7.48 2.47 -1.13
CA GLU A 118 -8.55 3.45 -0.91
C GLU A 118 -9.93 2.84 -1.16
N GLN A 119 -10.14 2.15 -2.28
CA GLN A 119 -11.43 1.52 -2.58
C GLN A 119 -11.84 0.42 -1.60
N LEU A 120 -10.89 -0.40 -1.15
CA LEU A 120 -11.19 -1.45 -0.19
C LEU A 120 -11.48 -0.86 1.19
N LEU A 121 -10.75 0.17 1.63
CA LEU A 121 -10.96 0.81 2.92
C LEU A 121 -12.30 1.56 2.96
N LEU A 122 -12.79 2.12 1.85
CA LEU A 122 -14.14 2.71 1.75
C LEU A 122 -15.27 1.73 2.10
N GLN A 123 -15.05 0.42 2.02
CA GLN A 123 -16.04 -0.59 2.40
C GLN A 123 -16.00 -0.96 3.87
N VAL A 124 -14.93 -0.60 4.58
CA VAL A 124 -14.81 -0.84 6.02
C VAL A 124 -15.64 0.24 6.70
N ALA A 125 -16.69 -0.18 7.39
CA ALA A 125 -17.57 0.74 8.07
C ALA A 125 -16.77 1.57 9.10
N ASP A 126 -16.92 2.89 9.06
CA ASP A 126 -16.34 3.91 9.95
C ASP A 126 -16.81 3.83 11.43
N VAL A 127 -17.21 2.64 11.89
CA VAL A 127 -18.27 2.47 12.89
C VAL A 127 -17.79 1.76 14.16
N ILE A 128 -16.50 1.51 14.32
CA ILE A 128 -15.95 1.02 15.60
C ILE A 128 -15.57 2.20 16.49
N GLU A 129 -16.56 2.73 17.21
CA GLU A 129 -16.30 3.59 18.37
C GLU A 129 -15.64 2.77 19.49
N LEU A 130 -14.31 2.85 19.55
CA LEU A 130 -13.55 2.53 20.75
C LEU A 130 -13.46 3.79 21.61
N ASP A 131 -14.13 3.78 22.76
CA ASP A 131 -14.10 4.88 23.74
C ASP A 131 -12.65 5.27 24.07
N GLY A 132 -12.31 6.54 23.84
CA GLY A 132 -11.15 7.20 24.44
C GLY A 132 -9.77 6.93 23.86
N GLN A 133 -9.60 6.18 22.77
CA GLN A 133 -8.26 5.97 22.17
C GLN A 133 -8.14 6.44 20.72
N PRO A 134 -7.23 7.39 20.43
CA PRO A 134 -6.88 7.71 19.07
C PRO A 134 -6.03 6.57 18.50
N VAL A 135 -6.49 6.01 17.39
CA VAL A 135 -5.85 4.89 16.72
C VAL A 135 -5.03 5.44 15.56
N PHE A 136 -3.70 5.44 15.70
CA PHE A 136 -2.79 6.02 14.71
C PHE A 136 -1.86 4.99 14.07
N GLY A 137 -1.72 5.08 12.74
CA GLY A 137 -0.42 5.06 12.05
C GLY A 137 0.39 3.76 11.99
N LYS A 138 -0.19 2.60 12.30
CA LYS A 138 0.45 1.30 12.08
C LYS A 138 -0.45 0.39 11.27
N GLU A 139 0.13 -0.33 10.32
CA GLU A 139 -0.55 -1.43 9.63
C GLU A 139 -0.99 -2.44 10.71
N PRO A 140 -2.27 -2.83 10.74
CA PRO A 140 -2.74 -3.84 11.67
C PRO A 140 -2.00 -5.17 11.46
N ASP A 141 -1.83 -5.92 12.55
CA ASP A 141 -1.22 -7.24 12.48
C ASP A 141 -2.10 -8.19 11.65
N PRO A 142 -1.59 -8.78 10.55
CA PRO A 142 -2.37 -9.70 9.72
C PRO A 142 -2.91 -10.91 10.48
N MET A 143 -2.21 -11.40 11.50
CA MET A 143 -2.67 -12.53 12.31
C MET A 143 -3.87 -12.14 13.17
N VAL A 144 -3.85 -10.95 13.76
CA VAL A 144 -4.97 -10.43 14.57
C VAL A 144 -6.23 -10.31 13.70
N LEU A 145 -6.08 -9.76 12.48
CA LEU A 145 -7.18 -9.68 11.52
C LEU A 145 -7.66 -11.07 11.09
N GLN A 146 -6.74 -11.96 10.71
CA GLN A 146 -7.07 -13.33 10.29
C GLN A 146 -7.86 -14.07 11.37
N HIS A 147 -7.48 -13.95 12.63
CA HIS A 147 -8.21 -14.55 13.75
C HIS A 147 -9.61 -13.97 13.90
N GLY A 148 -9.76 -12.64 13.86
CA GLY A 148 -11.07 -12.00 13.97
C GLY A 148 -12.00 -12.33 12.80
N PHE A 149 -11.51 -12.34 11.56
CA PHE A 149 -12.29 -12.76 10.39
C PHE A 149 -12.62 -14.26 10.39
N SER A 150 -11.79 -15.10 11.02
CA SER A 150 -12.13 -16.51 11.25
C SER A 150 -13.29 -16.65 12.24
N LEU A 151 -13.33 -15.82 13.29
CA LEU A 151 -14.44 -15.79 14.24
C LEU A 151 -15.73 -15.23 13.59
N ILE A 152 -15.63 -14.20 12.75
CA ILE A 152 -16.76 -13.69 11.94
C ILE A 152 -17.38 -14.83 11.12
N ALA A 153 -16.55 -15.64 10.44
CA ALA A 153 -17.02 -16.79 9.67
C ALA A 153 -17.67 -17.87 10.56
N GLN A 154 -17.11 -18.15 11.73
CA GLN A 154 -17.68 -19.10 12.70
C GLN A 154 -19.04 -18.65 13.25
N LEU A 155 -19.17 -17.35 13.53
CA LEU A 155 -20.42 -16.73 13.99
C LEU A 155 -21.41 -16.47 12.85
N GLN A 156 -21.03 -16.77 11.60
CA GLN A 156 -21.82 -16.57 10.39
C GLN A 156 -22.32 -15.12 10.24
N LEU A 157 -21.51 -14.14 10.64
CA LEU A 157 -21.86 -12.72 10.48
C LEU A 157 -21.63 -12.32 9.02
N VAL A 158 -22.67 -11.79 8.38
CA VAL A 158 -22.68 -11.53 6.93
C VAL A 158 -22.49 -10.06 6.58
N SER A 159 -22.62 -9.15 7.54
CA SER A 159 -22.50 -7.70 7.32
C SER A 159 -21.64 -7.00 8.38
N TRP A 160 -21.17 -5.79 8.05
CA TRP A 160 -20.39 -4.95 8.97
C TRP A 160 -21.21 -4.50 10.19
N GLU A 161 -22.50 -4.22 10.01
CA GLU A 161 -23.43 -3.87 11.09
C GLU A 161 -23.56 -4.97 12.14
N GLU A 162 -23.55 -6.23 11.70
CA GLU A 162 -23.60 -7.37 12.61
C GLU A 162 -22.32 -7.49 13.43
N ILE A 163 -21.15 -7.20 12.85
CA ILE A 163 -19.87 -7.16 13.60
C ILE A 163 -19.94 -6.11 14.71
N ILE A 164 -20.48 -4.92 14.41
CA ILE A 164 -20.61 -3.83 15.39
C ILE A 164 -21.57 -4.20 16.52
N LYS A 165 -22.73 -4.79 16.19
CA LYS A 165 -23.71 -5.27 17.18
C LYS A 165 -23.15 -6.36 18.10
N ASN A 166 -22.18 -7.12 17.61
CA ASN A 166 -21.54 -8.22 18.32
C ASN A 166 -20.11 -7.89 18.74
N LYS A 167 -19.75 -6.60 18.87
CA LYS A 167 -18.36 -6.17 19.17
C LYS A 167 -17.79 -6.80 20.44
N ASP A 168 -18.65 -7.10 21.41
CA ASP A 168 -18.33 -7.76 22.69
C ASP A 168 -17.79 -9.19 22.53
N LYS A 169 -18.05 -9.84 21.39
CA LYS A 169 -17.54 -11.18 21.08
C LYS A 169 -16.10 -11.18 20.55
N PHE A 170 -15.54 -10.00 20.24
CA PHE A 170 -14.22 -9.88 19.65
C PHE A 170 -13.17 -9.42 20.64
N THR A 171 -11.91 -9.76 20.36
CA THR A 171 -10.79 -9.26 21.15
C THR A 171 -10.62 -7.76 20.91
N PHE A 172 -10.17 -7.05 21.95
CA PHE A 172 -9.87 -5.62 21.84
C PHE A 172 -8.85 -5.34 20.73
N ASP A 173 -7.82 -6.18 20.61
CA ASP A 173 -6.79 -6.04 19.57
C ASP A 173 -7.36 -6.12 18.15
N PHE A 174 -8.35 -6.99 17.91
CA PHE A 174 -9.03 -7.07 16.63
C PHE A 174 -9.86 -5.82 16.34
N LEU A 175 -10.61 -5.32 17.33
CA LEU A 175 -11.39 -4.10 17.17
C LEU A 175 -10.50 -2.88 16.90
N VAL A 176 -9.34 -2.81 17.57
CA VAL A 176 -8.31 -1.79 17.29
C VAL A 176 -7.74 -1.95 15.89
N ALA A 177 -7.47 -3.19 15.46
CA ALA A 177 -6.96 -3.47 14.12
C ALA A 177 -7.96 -3.07 13.03
N LEU A 178 -9.25 -3.35 13.20
CA LEU A 178 -10.30 -2.88 12.31
C LEU A 178 -10.44 -1.36 12.31
N LYS A 179 -10.37 -0.71 13.49
CA LYS A 179 -10.39 0.75 13.60
C LYS A 179 -9.19 1.45 12.92
N ARG A 180 -8.11 0.72 12.62
CA ARG A 180 -6.98 1.25 11.80
C ARG A 180 -7.27 1.22 10.30
N LEU A 181 -8.28 0.46 9.88
CA LEU A 181 -8.67 0.25 8.48
C LEU A 181 -9.91 1.07 8.10
N SER A 182 -10.64 1.60 9.09
CA SER A 182 -11.61 2.70 8.94
C SER A 182 -10.88 4.03 9.04
#